data_AF-A0A2N1VU92-F1
#
_entry.id   AF-A0A2N1VU92-F1
#
_cell.length_a   1.000
_cell.length_b   1.000
_cell.length_c   1.000
_cell.angle_alpha   90.00
_cell.angle_beta   90.00
_cell.angle_gamma   90.00
#
_symmetry.space_group_name_H-M   'P 1'
#
loop_
_entity.id
_entity.type
_entity.pdbx_description
1 polymer ?
#
loop_
_entity_poly.entity_id
_entity_poly.type
_entity_poly.pdbx_seq_one_letter_code
_entity_poly.pdbx_strand_id
1 'polypeptide(L)'
;MIGRSALYKLLILLFSCNFIYAQNYSDKFVDSLLLQGIEKLISQEYNESSRIFNDLDKLRPEIPLGKIYLAGVEISRAFDLGLQYPYDHVDSLLTESSRIVKQLLKKDDGNIWFIYFAGLTQGFKAYFSALNGEYLNAFMDGYKALKYFDDCLILNEDFVEAKVAIGTYLYWRSAKTDGLNWLPFFSDEKSAGINLLEEASTKARYNKYMAAYSLIWIYINEERYDEAIKIGEKYLKKYPQSRLFKLSVAKAYKFTDKLKSISIYKEVLKSYKSLPNNNYFQEIMLNYQIAQLYFDIKEYKKTAAHCESILSLKNLSPFVLNKLGDRLKKIEELRNEALHFGPNN
;
A
#
# COMPACT_ATOMS: atom_id res chain seq x y z
N MET A 1 48.66 -4.41 -57.70
CA MET A 1 48.49 -4.27 -56.23
C MET A 1 47.05 -4.59 -55.88
N ILE A 2 46.89 -5.73 -55.19
CA ILE A 2 45.77 -6.19 -54.34
C ILE A 2 44.75 -5.06 -54.03
N GLY A 3 43.44 -5.13 -54.24
CA GLY A 3 42.52 -6.22 -54.55
C GLY A 3 41.18 -5.90 -53.88
N ARG A 4 40.08 -5.91 -54.65
CA ARG A 4 38.69 -5.78 -54.15
C ARG A 4 38.41 -6.81 -53.05
N SER A 5 37.99 -6.40 -51.86
CA SER A 5 37.03 -7.13 -51.00
C SER A 5 36.79 -6.40 -49.66
N ALA A 6 35.62 -5.79 -49.51
CA ALA A 6 34.80 -5.86 -48.28
C ALA A 6 33.54 -4.97 -48.41
N LEU A 7 32.76 -5.21 -49.46
CA LEU A 7 31.30 -5.25 -49.27
C LEU A 7 31.04 -6.33 -48.19
N TYR A 8 30.09 -6.08 -47.29
CA TYR A 8 29.69 -6.91 -46.15
C TYR A 8 30.51 -6.77 -44.86
N LYS A 9 30.32 -5.64 -44.16
CA LYS A 9 29.93 -5.72 -42.75
C LYS A 9 28.56 -5.08 -42.57
N LEU A 10 27.60 -5.77 -43.19
CA LEU A 10 26.25 -5.87 -42.69
C LEU A 10 26.35 -6.54 -41.31
N LEU A 11 26.49 -5.74 -40.26
CA LEU A 11 25.95 -6.14 -38.96
C LEU A 11 24.89 -5.11 -38.66
N ILE A 12 23.71 -5.44 -39.19
CA ILE A 12 22.39 -5.06 -38.74
C ILE A 12 22.54 -4.53 -37.31
N LEU A 13 22.45 -3.20 -37.19
CA LEU A 13 21.90 -2.57 -36.00
C LEU A 13 20.52 -3.20 -35.85
N LEU A 14 20.49 -4.36 -35.18
CA LEU A 14 19.30 -4.81 -34.51
C LEU A 14 19.10 -3.70 -33.47
N PHE A 15 18.33 -2.70 -33.88
CA PHE A 15 17.26 -2.16 -33.09
C PHE A 15 16.41 -3.37 -32.59
N SER A 16 16.97 -4.22 -31.73
CA SER A 16 16.23 -4.59 -30.56
C SER A 16 16.12 -3.29 -29.79
N CYS A 17 15.11 -2.50 -30.13
CA CYS A 17 14.19 -2.09 -29.10
C CYS A 17 13.91 -3.37 -28.29
N ASN A 18 14.77 -3.63 -27.30
CA ASN A 18 14.29 -4.13 -26.04
C ASN A 18 13.28 -3.07 -25.64
N PHE A 19 12.07 -3.22 -26.18
CA PHE A 19 10.91 -2.78 -25.45
C PHE A 19 11.11 -3.43 -24.10
N ILE A 20 11.52 -2.62 -23.14
CA ILE A 20 11.55 -2.94 -21.73
C ILE A 20 10.07 -3.11 -21.37
N TYR A 21 9.49 -4.21 -21.85
CA TYR A 21 8.14 -4.60 -21.52
C TYR A 21 8.22 -5.04 -20.07
N ALA A 22 7.33 -4.48 -19.25
CA ALA A 22 7.13 -4.95 -17.89
C ALA A 22 7.00 -6.48 -17.92
N GLN A 23 7.86 -7.18 -17.16
CA GLN A 23 7.84 -8.64 -17.11
C GLN A 23 6.46 -9.09 -16.62
N ASN A 24 5.75 -9.82 -17.47
CA ASN A 24 4.45 -10.38 -17.14
C ASN A 24 4.59 -11.86 -16.82
N TYR A 25 3.69 -12.36 -15.97
CA TYR A 25 3.57 -13.79 -15.76
C TYR A 25 3.20 -14.45 -17.11
N SER A 26 3.87 -15.55 -17.43
CA SER A 26 3.83 -16.14 -18.77
C SER A 26 2.45 -16.67 -19.17
N ASP A 27 1.65 -17.12 -18.19
CA ASP A 27 0.24 -17.46 -18.42
C ASP A 27 -0.59 -16.18 -18.57
N LYS A 28 -0.97 -15.87 -19.82
CA LYS A 28 -1.79 -14.71 -20.19
C LYS A 28 -3.15 -14.68 -19.48
N PHE A 29 -3.72 -15.85 -19.16
CA PHE A 29 -4.99 -15.93 -18.44
C PHE A 29 -4.82 -15.47 -16.99
N VAL A 30 -3.78 -15.97 -16.31
CA VAL A 30 -3.40 -15.53 -14.96
C VAL A 30 -3.10 -14.04 -14.94
N ASP A 31 -2.28 -13.58 -15.88
CA ASP A 31 -1.92 -12.16 -16.01
C ASP A 31 -3.14 -11.24 -16.13
N SER A 32 -4.11 -11.63 -16.96
CA SER A 32 -5.35 -10.88 -17.15
C SER A 32 -6.19 -10.82 -15.87
N LEU A 33 -6.37 -11.95 -15.18
CA LEU A 33 -7.13 -12.00 -13.92
C LEU A 33 -6.43 -11.18 -12.83
N LEU A 34 -5.10 -11.23 -12.74
CA LEU A 34 -4.33 -10.40 -11.80
C LEU A 34 -4.60 -8.92 -12.04
N LEU A 35 -4.47 -8.45 -13.28
CA LEU A 35 -4.68 -7.05 -13.61
C LEU A 35 -6.11 -6.59 -13.28
N GLN A 36 -7.11 -7.37 -13.68
CA GLN A 36 -8.52 -7.06 -13.40
C GLN A 36 -8.80 -7.03 -11.89
N GLY A 37 -8.32 -8.03 -11.15
CA GLY A 37 -8.50 -8.12 -9.70
C GLY A 37 -7.84 -6.96 -8.96
N ILE A 38 -6.64 -6.56 -9.38
CA ILE A 38 -5.90 -5.42 -8.82
C ILE A 38 -6.62 -4.10 -9.15
N GLU A 39 -7.13 -3.91 -10.36
CA GLU A 39 -7.89 -2.70 -10.70
C GLU A 39 -9.15 -2.55 -9.85
N LYS A 40 -9.85 -3.67 -9.58
CA LYS A 40 -10.98 -3.70 -8.66
C LYS A 40 -10.57 -3.43 -7.21
N LEU A 41 -9.43 -3.96 -6.77
CA LEU A 41 -8.88 -3.69 -5.44
C LEU A 41 -8.57 -2.20 -5.24
N ILE A 42 -7.89 -1.56 -6.19
CA ILE A 42 -7.54 -0.13 -6.11
C ILE A 42 -8.77 0.78 -6.16
N SER A 43 -9.80 0.36 -6.88
CA SER A 43 -11.12 1.03 -6.91
C SER A 43 -11.97 0.71 -5.68
N GLN A 44 -11.47 -0.13 -4.77
CA GLN A 44 -12.13 -0.60 -3.54
C GLN A 44 -13.46 -1.33 -3.81
N GLU A 45 -13.58 -1.93 -4.99
CA GLU A 45 -14.63 -2.86 -5.38
C GLU A 45 -14.29 -4.28 -4.86
N TYR A 46 -14.14 -4.40 -3.53
CA TYR A 46 -13.56 -5.60 -2.91
C TYR A 46 -14.31 -6.89 -3.24
N ASN A 47 -15.63 -6.86 -3.37
CA ASN A 47 -16.41 -8.07 -3.68
C ASN A 47 -16.07 -8.60 -5.08
N GLU A 48 -15.90 -7.70 -6.05
CA GLU A 48 -15.55 -8.08 -7.41
C GLU A 48 -14.09 -8.55 -7.49
N SER A 49 -13.19 -7.86 -6.78
CA SER A 49 -11.80 -8.28 -6.62
C SER A 49 -11.68 -9.68 -6.00
N SER A 50 -12.42 -9.95 -4.91
CA SER A 50 -12.51 -11.27 -4.28
C SER A 50 -13.03 -12.32 -5.26
N ARG A 51 -14.06 -12.04 -6.07
CA ARG A 51 -14.57 -13.01 -7.06
C ARG A 51 -13.48 -13.37 -8.08
N ILE A 52 -12.82 -12.37 -8.65
CA ILE A 52 -11.77 -12.57 -9.65
C ILE A 52 -10.62 -13.43 -9.09
N PHE A 53 -10.15 -13.15 -7.86
CA PHE A 53 -9.05 -13.93 -7.28
C PHE A 53 -9.48 -15.33 -6.80
N ASN A 54 -10.75 -15.51 -6.41
CA ASN A 54 -11.31 -16.84 -6.18
C ASN A 54 -11.39 -17.65 -7.48
N ASP A 55 -11.75 -17.02 -8.60
CA ASP A 55 -11.78 -17.69 -9.90
C ASP A 55 -10.36 -18.05 -10.36
N LEU A 56 -9.39 -17.14 -10.16
CA LEU A 56 -7.97 -17.45 -10.38
C LEU A 56 -7.52 -18.67 -9.55
N ASP A 57 -7.87 -18.71 -8.26
CA ASP A 57 -7.50 -19.81 -7.38
C ASP A 57 -8.12 -21.16 -7.80
N LYS A 58 -9.39 -21.15 -8.22
CA LYS A 58 -10.09 -22.35 -8.71
C LYS A 58 -9.52 -22.86 -10.03
N LEU A 59 -9.16 -21.95 -10.94
CA LEU A 59 -8.73 -22.28 -12.30
C LEU A 59 -7.23 -22.57 -12.39
N ARG A 60 -6.44 -22.10 -11.42
CA ARG A 60 -4.98 -22.29 -11.31
C ARG A 60 -4.56 -22.60 -9.86
N PRO A 61 -5.07 -23.69 -9.25
CA PRO A 61 -4.77 -24.03 -7.86
C PRO A 61 -3.29 -24.41 -7.62
N GLU A 62 -2.54 -24.70 -8.68
CA GLU A 62 -1.13 -25.05 -8.65
C GLU A 62 -0.19 -23.86 -8.42
N ILE A 63 -0.69 -22.62 -8.50
CA ILE A 63 0.05 -21.41 -8.17
C ILE A 63 -0.59 -20.68 -6.98
N PRO A 64 0.20 -19.97 -6.16
CA PRO A 64 -0.33 -19.37 -4.92
C PRO A 64 -1.00 -18.02 -5.15
N LEU A 65 -0.99 -17.50 -6.38
CA LEU A 65 -1.37 -16.11 -6.67
C LEU A 65 -2.83 -15.79 -6.33
N GLY A 66 -3.77 -16.70 -6.63
CA GLY A 66 -5.18 -16.50 -6.22
C GLY A 66 -5.31 -16.28 -4.71
N LYS A 67 -4.68 -17.13 -3.90
CA LYS A 67 -4.70 -17.07 -2.43
C LYS A 67 -3.97 -15.84 -1.88
N ILE A 68 -2.78 -15.53 -2.39
CA ILE A 68 -1.99 -14.35 -1.97
C ILE A 68 -2.81 -13.07 -2.19
N TYR A 69 -3.40 -12.91 -3.37
CA TYR A 69 -4.18 -11.72 -3.67
C TYR A 69 -5.52 -11.68 -2.92
N LEU A 70 -6.17 -12.82 -2.66
CA LEU A 70 -7.32 -12.88 -1.74
C LEU A 70 -6.96 -12.39 -0.34
N ALA A 71 -5.83 -12.83 0.21
CA ALA A 71 -5.33 -12.34 1.49
C ALA A 71 -5.13 -10.81 1.46
N GLY A 72 -4.53 -10.29 0.38
CA GLY A 72 -4.38 -8.86 0.16
C GLY A 72 -5.71 -8.09 0.11
N VAL A 73 -6.75 -8.65 -0.52
CA VAL A 73 -8.10 -8.07 -0.56
C VAL A 73 -8.70 -8.01 0.85
N GLU A 74 -8.64 -9.10 1.61
CA GLU A 74 -9.24 -9.15 2.95
C GLU A 74 -8.55 -8.19 3.93
N ILE A 75 -7.22 -8.13 3.89
CA ILE A 75 -6.44 -7.18 4.69
C ILE A 75 -6.80 -5.73 4.30
N SER A 76 -6.85 -5.44 3.00
CA SER A 76 -7.15 -4.08 2.51
C SER A 76 -8.58 -3.65 2.86
N ARG A 77 -9.56 -4.55 2.70
CA ARG A 77 -10.96 -4.32 3.05
C ARG A 77 -11.09 -4.03 4.55
N ALA A 78 -10.49 -4.86 5.40
CA ALA A 78 -10.56 -4.67 6.84
C ALA A 78 -9.89 -3.36 7.30
N PHE A 79 -8.73 -3.02 6.73
CA PHE A 79 -8.04 -1.76 7.01
C PHE A 79 -8.89 -0.55 6.59
N ASP A 80 -9.34 -0.51 5.34
CA ASP A 80 -10.12 0.60 4.79
C ASP A 80 -11.44 0.79 5.51
N LEU A 81 -12.17 -0.29 5.81
CA LEU A 81 -13.48 -0.20 6.46
C LEU A 81 -13.38 -0.12 7.99
N GLY A 82 -12.16 -0.15 8.55
CA GLY A 82 -11.97 -0.11 9.99
C GLY A 82 -12.50 -1.35 10.72
N LEU A 83 -12.59 -2.50 10.04
CA LEU A 83 -13.12 -3.75 10.58
C LEU A 83 -12.05 -4.52 11.36
N GLN A 84 -12.49 -5.58 12.05
CA GLN A 84 -11.59 -6.59 12.58
C GLN A 84 -11.02 -7.40 11.42
N TYR A 85 -9.73 -7.73 11.47
CA TYR A 85 -9.11 -8.57 10.45
C TYR A 85 -9.62 -10.01 10.56
N PRO A 86 -9.93 -10.68 9.43
CA PRO A 86 -10.34 -12.09 9.42
C PRO A 86 -9.12 -13.00 9.56
N TYR A 87 -8.54 -13.06 10.77
CA TYR A 87 -7.26 -13.71 11.08
C TYR A 87 -7.15 -15.15 10.57
N ASP A 88 -8.07 -16.02 10.97
CA ASP A 88 -8.02 -17.45 10.60
C ASP A 88 -8.09 -17.66 9.09
N HIS A 89 -8.88 -16.85 8.39
CA HIS A 89 -9.04 -16.97 6.94
C HIS A 89 -7.77 -16.52 6.21
N VAL A 90 -7.20 -15.38 6.58
CA VAL A 90 -5.97 -14.86 5.97
C VAL A 90 -4.78 -15.78 6.26
N ASP A 91 -4.65 -16.27 7.50
CA ASP A 91 -3.58 -17.22 7.84
C ASP A 91 -3.71 -18.52 7.03
N SER A 92 -4.93 -19.05 6.90
CA SER A 92 -5.20 -20.25 6.08
C SER A 92 -4.75 -20.05 4.63
N LEU A 93 -5.13 -18.93 4.00
CA LEU A 93 -4.72 -18.60 2.62
C LEU A 93 -3.20 -18.54 2.47
N LEU A 94 -2.50 -17.87 3.39
CA LEU A 94 -1.04 -17.70 3.32
C LEU A 94 -0.28 -18.97 3.67
N THR A 95 -0.80 -19.79 4.58
CA THR A 95 -0.24 -21.09 4.93
C THR A 95 -0.37 -22.08 3.78
N GLU A 96 -1.52 -22.12 3.10
CA GLU A 96 -1.64 -22.93 1.90
C GLU A 96 -0.77 -22.41 0.75
N SER A 97 -0.69 -21.09 0.55
CA SER A 97 0.25 -20.47 -0.40
C SER A 97 1.68 -20.91 -0.13
N SER A 98 2.09 -20.97 1.14
CA SER A 98 3.44 -21.43 1.53
C SER A 98 3.68 -22.90 1.16
N ARG A 99 2.66 -23.75 1.26
CA ARG A 99 2.73 -25.16 0.86
C ARG A 99 2.93 -25.28 -0.66
N ILE A 100 2.18 -24.51 -1.44
CA ILE A 100 2.27 -24.48 -2.91
C ILE A 100 3.66 -23.98 -3.33
N VAL A 101 4.12 -22.84 -2.80
CA VAL A 101 5.46 -22.29 -3.08
C VAL A 101 6.56 -23.30 -2.79
N LYS A 102 6.50 -24.01 -1.65
CA LYS A 102 7.49 -25.05 -1.31
C LYS A 102 7.54 -26.18 -2.34
N GLN A 103 6.40 -26.54 -2.95
CA GLN A 103 6.36 -27.54 -4.01
C GLN A 103 6.92 -26.99 -5.33
N LEU A 104 6.62 -25.74 -5.66
CA LEU A 104 7.15 -25.07 -6.86
C LEU A 104 8.67 -24.91 -6.80
N LEU A 105 9.23 -24.45 -5.68
CA LEU A 105 10.68 -24.32 -5.49
C LEU A 105 11.39 -25.68 -5.48
N LYS A 106 10.75 -26.75 -4.98
CA LYS A 106 11.31 -28.11 -5.10
C LYS A 106 11.38 -28.60 -6.55
N LYS A 107 10.50 -28.09 -7.41
CA LYS A 107 10.44 -28.45 -8.83
C LYS A 107 11.47 -27.67 -9.64
N ASP A 108 11.63 -26.38 -9.34
CA ASP A 108 12.55 -25.47 -10.02
C ASP A 108 12.86 -24.28 -9.09
N ASP A 109 13.97 -24.36 -8.36
CA ASP A 109 14.43 -23.31 -7.44
C ASP A 109 15.11 -22.14 -8.15
N GLY A 110 15.42 -22.27 -9.44
CA GLY A 110 15.93 -21.20 -10.30
C GLY A 110 14.82 -20.37 -10.98
N ASN A 111 13.56 -20.76 -10.81
CA ASN A 111 12.45 -20.03 -11.41
C ASN A 111 12.18 -18.71 -10.67
N ILE A 112 12.48 -17.59 -11.33
CA ILE A 112 12.30 -16.25 -10.75
C ILE A 112 10.87 -15.98 -10.25
N TRP A 113 9.84 -16.51 -10.93
CA TRP A 113 8.46 -16.35 -10.47
C TRP A 113 8.16 -17.17 -9.21
N PHE A 114 8.74 -18.36 -9.07
CA PHE A 114 8.53 -19.18 -7.87
C PHE A 114 9.22 -18.58 -6.65
N ILE A 115 10.43 -18.03 -6.84
CA ILE A 115 11.14 -17.24 -5.82
C ILE A 115 10.32 -16.00 -5.47
N TYR A 116 9.81 -15.28 -6.47
CA TYR A 116 8.97 -14.10 -6.24
C TYR A 116 7.69 -14.44 -5.45
N PHE A 117 7.04 -15.57 -5.77
CA PHE A 117 5.88 -16.05 -5.01
C PHE A 117 6.22 -16.38 -3.55
N ALA A 118 7.44 -16.89 -3.30
CA ALA A 118 7.95 -17.09 -1.95
C ALA A 118 8.11 -15.77 -1.21
N GLY A 119 8.72 -14.77 -1.86
CA GLY A 119 8.84 -13.40 -1.34
C GLY A 119 7.47 -12.79 -1.00
N LEU A 120 6.51 -12.86 -1.92
CA LEU A 120 5.15 -12.37 -1.69
C LEU A 120 4.48 -13.07 -0.51
N THR A 121 4.45 -14.41 -0.52
CA THR A 121 3.79 -15.19 0.54
C THR A 121 4.39 -14.87 1.91
N GLN A 122 5.72 -14.85 1.99
CA GLN A 122 6.42 -14.57 3.24
C GLN A 122 6.25 -13.11 3.68
N GLY A 123 6.23 -12.17 2.74
CA GLY A 123 6.01 -10.75 3.00
C GLY A 123 4.61 -10.45 3.52
N PHE A 124 3.58 -11.07 2.92
CA PHE A 124 2.20 -10.95 3.43
C PHE A 124 2.04 -11.59 4.82
N LYS A 125 2.70 -12.71 5.10
CA LYS A 125 2.74 -13.30 6.46
C LYS A 125 3.37 -12.35 7.46
N ALA A 126 4.54 -11.81 7.15
CA ALA A 126 5.23 -10.84 8.00
C ALA A 126 4.36 -9.63 8.30
N TYR A 127 3.73 -9.06 7.26
CA TYR A 127 2.84 -7.92 7.40
C TYR A 127 1.62 -8.26 8.27
N PHE A 128 1.01 -9.42 8.06
CA PHE A 128 -0.17 -9.83 8.82
C PHE A 128 0.13 -10.13 10.29
N SER A 129 1.27 -10.79 10.58
CA SER A 129 1.77 -10.96 11.95
C SER A 129 2.01 -9.63 12.65
N ALA A 130 2.54 -8.61 11.94
CA ALA A 130 2.71 -7.27 12.51
C ALA A 130 1.36 -6.62 12.88
N LEU A 131 0.33 -6.80 12.04
CA LEU A 131 -1.02 -6.33 12.33
C LEU A 131 -1.63 -7.04 13.55
N ASN A 132 -1.24 -8.28 13.81
CA ASN A 132 -1.65 -9.05 15.00
C ASN A 132 -0.81 -8.74 16.26
N GLY A 133 0.15 -7.83 16.18
CA GLY A 133 1.04 -7.48 17.30
C GLY A 133 2.21 -8.43 17.52
N GLU A 134 2.44 -9.40 16.62
CA GLU A 134 3.54 -10.37 16.69
C GLU A 134 4.82 -9.82 16.05
N TYR A 135 5.36 -8.74 16.60
CA TYR A 135 6.43 -7.96 15.96
C TYR A 135 7.74 -8.74 15.73
N LEU A 136 8.12 -9.66 16.63
CA LEU A 136 9.34 -10.46 16.48
C LEU A 136 9.24 -11.42 15.29
N ASN A 137 8.13 -12.15 15.19
CA ASN A 137 7.83 -13.03 14.06
C ASN A 137 7.77 -12.23 12.76
N ALA A 138 7.04 -11.11 12.78
CA ALA A 138 6.94 -10.20 11.63
C ALA A 138 8.30 -9.71 11.13
N PHE A 139 9.21 -9.34 12.03
CA PHE A 139 10.56 -8.90 11.65
C PHE A 139 11.37 -10.03 10.99
N MET A 140 11.42 -11.21 11.62
CA MET A 140 12.14 -12.36 11.07
C MET A 140 11.60 -12.78 9.70
N ASP A 141 10.28 -12.80 9.58
CA ASP A 141 9.59 -13.18 8.35
C ASP A 141 9.76 -12.12 7.27
N GLY A 142 9.73 -10.83 7.62
CA GLY A 142 10.01 -9.74 6.69
C GLY A 142 11.43 -9.81 6.14
N TYR A 143 12.42 -10.13 6.97
CA TYR A 143 13.79 -10.31 6.52
C TYR A 143 13.94 -11.50 5.56
N LYS A 144 13.27 -12.63 5.83
CA LYS A 144 13.23 -13.77 4.89
C LYS A 144 12.56 -13.41 3.57
N ALA A 145 11.47 -12.64 3.60
CA ALA A 145 10.79 -12.17 2.39
C ALA A 145 11.73 -11.33 1.52
N LEU A 146 12.51 -10.44 2.13
CA LEU A 146 13.47 -9.59 1.42
C LEU A 146 14.55 -10.39 0.70
N LYS A 147 15.04 -11.47 1.31
CA LYS A 147 16.01 -12.36 0.64
C LYS A 147 15.46 -12.93 -0.67
N TYR A 148 14.21 -13.38 -0.69
CA TYR A 148 13.61 -13.87 -1.94
C TYR A 148 13.48 -12.76 -3.00
N PHE A 149 13.15 -11.53 -2.60
CA PHE A 149 13.11 -10.43 -3.55
C PHE A 149 14.51 -10.05 -4.06
N ASP A 150 15.52 -10.12 -3.20
CA ASP A 150 16.92 -9.91 -3.57
C ASP A 150 17.40 -11.01 -4.54
N ASP A 151 17.10 -12.28 -4.26
CA ASP A 151 17.38 -13.41 -5.15
C ASP A 151 16.76 -13.21 -6.54
N CYS A 152 15.54 -12.62 -6.62
CA CYS A 152 14.94 -12.26 -7.91
C CYS A 152 15.80 -11.23 -8.67
N LEU A 153 16.33 -10.22 -8.00
CA LEU A 153 17.17 -9.19 -8.63
C LEU A 153 18.57 -9.70 -8.96
N ILE A 154 19.10 -10.66 -8.20
CA ILE A 154 20.35 -11.36 -8.53
C ILE A 154 20.19 -12.18 -9.81
N LEU A 155 19.05 -12.88 -9.96
CA LEU A 155 18.75 -13.65 -11.18
C LEU A 155 18.45 -12.74 -12.38
N ASN A 156 17.78 -11.62 -12.14
CA ASN A 156 17.43 -10.66 -13.17
C ASN A 156 17.20 -9.26 -12.56
N GLU A 157 18.15 -8.36 -12.75
CA GLU A 157 18.10 -6.98 -12.23
C GLU A 157 16.92 -6.16 -12.78
N ASP A 158 16.37 -6.56 -13.93
CA ASP A 158 15.20 -5.95 -14.56
C ASP A 158 13.87 -6.52 -14.02
N PHE A 159 13.88 -7.39 -13.00
CA PHE A 159 12.67 -7.93 -12.38
C PHE A 159 12.02 -6.88 -11.45
N VAL A 160 11.39 -5.87 -12.07
CA VAL A 160 10.86 -4.67 -11.40
C VAL A 160 9.86 -4.98 -10.28
N GLU A 161 9.13 -6.09 -10.35
CA GLU A 161 8.18 -6.49 -9.31
C GLU A 161 8.83 -6.66 -7.92
N ALA A 162 10.08 -7.11 -7.85
CA ALA A 162 10.82 -7.27 -6.60
C ALA A 162 11.30 -5.92 -6.01
N LYS A 163 11.52 -4.92 -6.87
CA LYS A 163 12.00 -3.59 -6.46
C LYS A 163 11.05 -2.88 -5.51
N VAL A 164 9.75 -3.18 -5.55
CA VAL A 164 8.73 -2.56 -4.70
C VAL A 164 8.96 -2.86 -3.21
N ALA A 165 9.14 -4.13 -2.88
CA ALA A 165 9.32 -4.57 -1.50
C ALA A 165 10.69 -4.12 -0.96
N ILE A 166 11.74 -4.27 -1.77
CA ILE A 166 13.11 -3.84 -1.41
C ILE A 166 13.15 -2.33 -1.19
N GLY A 167 12.64 -1.54 -2.14
CA GLY A 167 12.68 -0.09 -2.04
C GLY A 167 11.87 0.45 -0.84
N THR A 168 10.72 -0.16 -0.56
CA THR A 168 9.93 0.15 0.65
C THR A 168 10.73 -0.16 1.92
N TYR A 169 11.40 -1.31 1.99
CA TYR A 169 12.20 -1.68 3.15
C TYR A 169 13.42 -0.78 3.37
N LEU A 170 14.22 -0.55 2.31
CA LEU A 170 15.42 0.27 2.39
C LEU A 170 15.11 1.65 2.96
N TYR A 171 14.06 2.29 2.43
CA TYR A 171 13.63 3.59 2.93
C TYR A 171 13.19 3.54 4.40
N TRP A 172 12.21 2.69 4.75
CA TRP A 172 11.62 2.73 6.09
C TRP A 172 12.57 2.23 7.17
N ARG A 173 13.49 1.33 6.85
CA ARG A 173 14.57 0.96 7.76
C ARG A 173 15.44 2.18 8.04
N SER A 174 15.98 2.83 7.00
CA SER A 174 16.88 3.98 7.18
C SER A 174 16.18 5.19 7.82
N ALA A 175 14.90 5.43 7.53
CA ALA A 175 14.12 6.48 8.20
C ALA A 175 13.88 6.20 9.69
N LYS A 176 13.74 4.94 10.10
CA LYS A 176 13.56 4.56 11.51
C LYS A 176 14.87 4.49 12.29
N THR A 177 15.98 4.25 11.60
CA THR A 177 17.33 4.19 12.18
C THR A 177 18.11 5.48 11.94
N ASP A 178 17.41 6.55 11.55
CA ASP A 178 18.03 7.84 11.31
C ASP A 178 18.69 8.35 12.60
N GLY A 179 19.91 8.89 12.47
CA GLY A 179 20.78 9.21 13.61
C GLY A 179 21.56 8.03 14.21
N LEU A 180 21.33 6.79 13.78
CA LEU A 180 22.14 5.61 14.15
C LEU A 180 23.16 5.21 13.07
N ASN A 181 23.34 6.05 12.04
CA ASN A 181 24.18 5.74 10.88
C ASN A 181 25.68 5.60 11.20
N TRP A 182 26.09 5.99 12.41
CA TRP A 182 27.45 5.77 12.93
C TRP A 182 27.71 4.29 13.26
N LEU A 183 26.68 3.46 13.40
CA LEU A 183 26.81 2.02 13.58
C LEU A 183 26.98 1.32 12.22
N PRO A 184 27.87 0.32 12.11
CA PRO A 184 28.27 -0.30 10.84
C PRO A 184 27.14 -1.05 10.10
N PHE A 185 25.99 -1.27 10.73
CA PHE A 185 24.84 -2.01 10.17
C PHE A 185 23.66 -1.12 9.75
N PHE A 186 23.73 0.19 10.02
CA PHE A 186 22.65 1.14 9.74
C PHE A 186 23.09 2.14 8.67
N SER A 187 23.32 1.66 7.45
CA SER A 187 23.49 2.52 6.28
C SER A 187 22.23 3.32 5.96
N ASP A 188 22.41 4.59 5.59
CA ASP A 188 21.33 5.38 4.99
C ASP A 188 21.14 4.98 3.52
N GLU A 189 19.98 4.38 3.24
CA GLU A 189 19.59 3.88 1.93
C GLU A 189 18.25 4.48 1.49
N LYS A 190 17.84 5.62 2.07
CA LYS A 190 16.59 6.32 1.71
C LYS A 190 16.51 6.61 0.20
N SER A 191 17.57 7.20 -0.37
CA SER A 191 17.62 7.55 -1.79
C SER A 191 17.57 6.32 -2.70
N ALA A 192 18.25 5.23 -2.34
CA ALA A 192 18.20 3.98 -3.07
C ALA A 192 16.77 3.40 -3.07
N GLY A 193 16.11 3.43 -1.91
CA GLY A 193 14.72 2.98 -1.77
C GLY A 193 13.74 3.80 -2.61
N ILE A 194 13.90 5.13 -2.63
CA ILE A 194 13.10 6.04 -3.46
C ILE A 194 13.29 5.73 -4.95
N ASN A 195 14.53 5.59 -5.43
CA ASN A 195 14.82 5.32 -6.85
C ASN A 195 14.18 4.01 -7.33
N LEU A 196 14.27 2.94 -6.52
CA LEU A 196 13.64 1.65 -6.82
C LEU A 196 12.12 1.77 -6.93
N LEU A 197 11.50 2.55 -6.04
CA LEU A 197 10.06 2.76 -6.02
C LEU A 197 9.58 3.68 -7.15
N GLU A 198 10.34 4.71 -7.51
CA GLU A 198 10.06 5.57 -8.66
C GLU A 198 10.04 4.76 -9.94
N GLU A 199 11.05 3.89 -10.14
CA GLU A 199 11.07 2.96 -11.26
C GLU A 199 9.85 2.01 -11.21
N ALA A 200 9.61 1.36 -10.07
CA ALA A 200 8.51 0.40 -9.95
C ALA A 200 7.12 1.03 -10.12
N SER A 201 6.93 2.28 -9.69
CA SER A 201 5.67 3.01 -9.85
C SER A 201 5.29 3.24 -11.32
N THR A 202 6.28 3.18 -12.22
CA THR A 202 6.09 3.38 -13.67
C THR A 202 6.16 2.08 -14.46
N LYS A 203 7.05 1.16 -14.09
CA LYS A 203 7.36 -0.05 -14.85
C LYS A 203 6.78 -1.34 -14.28
N ALA A 204 6.45 -1.42 -12.98
CA ALA A 204 5.86 -2.63 -12.42
C ALA A 204 4.49 -2.89 -13.07
N ARG A 205 4.15 -4.15 -13.27
CA ARG A 205 2.90 -4.57 -13.87
C ARG A 205 1.80 -4.70 -12.82
N TYR A 206 2.08 -5.43 -11.75
CA TYR A 206 1.11 -5.78 -10.72
C TYR A 206 1.19 -4.83 -9.53
N ASN A 207 2.41 -4.54 -9.04
CA ASN A 207 2.60 -3.78 -7.81
C ASN A 207 2.86 -2.28 -8.00
N LYS A 208 2.65 -1.72 -9.20
CA LYS A 208 2.85 -0.28 -9.47
C LYS A 208 2.04 0.64 -8.57
N TYR A 209 0.82 0.24 -8.22
CA TYR A 209 -0.04 1.05 -7.34
C TYR A 209 0.48 1.04 -5.91
N MET A 210 1.06 -0.09 -5.46
CA MET A 210 1.71 -0.19 -4.16
C MET A 210 2.98 0.66 -4.13
N ALA A 211 3.80 0.63 -5.19
CA ALA A 211 4.98 1.49 -5.29
C ALA A 211 4.61 2.98 -5.24
N ALA A 212 3.61 3.39 -6.02
CA ALA A 212 3.10 4.76 -5.99
C ALA A 212 2.57 5.15 -4.61
N TYR A 213 1.80 4.28 -3.96
CA TYR A 213 1.29 4.52 -2.62
C TYR A 213 2.42 4.64 -1.59
N SER A 214 3.44 3.78 -1.64
CA SER A 214 4.65 3.87 -0.83
C SER A 214 5.35 5.22 -1.03
N LEU A 215 5.56 5.66 -2.29
CA LEU A 215 6.17 6.95 -2.59
C LEU A 215 5.41 8.13 -2.00
N ILE A 216 4.07 8.11 -2.04
CA ILE A 216 3.26 9.19 -1.44
C ILE A 216 3.59 9.33 0.05
N TRP A 217 3.64 8.23 0.81
CA TRP A 217 3.97 8.28 2.24
C TRP A 217 5.42 8.62 2.53
N ILE A 218 6.34 8.14 1.69
CA ILE A 218 7.76 8.49 1.74
C ILE A 218 7.94 10.00 1.55
N TYR A 219 7.35 10.57 0.50
CA TYR A 219 7.45 12.00 0.26
C TYR A 219 6.76 12.83 1.34
N ILE A 220 5.65 12.37 1.92
CA ILE A 220 5.07 13.03 3.11
C ILE A 220 6.05 13.02 4.29
N ASN A 221 6.75 11.91 4.52
CA ASN A 221 7.73 11.78 5.60
C ASN A 221 8.97 12.65 5.37
N GLU A 222 9.41 12.81 4.12
CA GLU A 222 10.51 13.71 3.72
C GLU A 222 10.04 15.17 3.52
N GLU A 223 8.81 15.52 3.93
CA GLU A 223 8.22 16.85 3.76
C GLU A 223 8.10 17.34 2.30
N ARG A 224 8.23 16.43 1.33
CA ARG A 224 8.07 16.62 -0.12
C ARG A 224 6.59 16.56 -0.53
N TYR A 225 5.76 17.41 0.07
CA TYR A 225 4.29 17.33 -0.03
C TYR A 225 3.76 17.49 -1.46
N ASP A 226 4.35 18.36 -2.28
CA ASP A 226 3.91 18.58 -3.67
C ASP A 226 4.11 17.35 -4.55
N GLU A 227 5.17 16.57 -4.31
CA GLU A 227 5.44 15.34 -5.05
C GLU A 227 4.46 14.23 -4.63
N ALA A 228 4.15 14.14 -3.33
CA ALA A 228 3.10 13.28 -2.82
C ALA A 228 1.73 13.60 -3.46
N ILE A 229 1.37 14.89 -3.52
CA ILE A 229 0.13 15.37 -4.14
C ILE A 229 0.11 15.01 -5.63
N LYS A 230 1.19 15.29 -6.37
CA LYS A 230 1.31 15.02 -7.81
C LYS A 230 1.09 13.55 -8.14
N ILE A 231 1.71 12.63 -7.38
CA ILE A 231 1.50 11.19 -7.58
C ILE A 231 0.05 10.82 -7.29
N GLY A 232 -0.49 11.22 -6.14
CA GLY A 232 -1.85 10.86 -5.75
C GLY A 232 -2.92 11.39 -6.71
N GLU A 233 -2.81 12.64 -7.14
CA GLU A 233 -3.74 13.24 -8.11
C GLU A 233 -3.68 12.57 -9.49
N LYS A 234 -2.48 12.13 -9.93
CA LYS A 234 -2.35 11.31 -11.15
C LYS A 234 -3.22 10.06 -11.07
N TYR A 235 -3.22 9.35 -9.95
CA TYR A 235 -4.06 8.14 -9.79
C TYR A 235 -5.53 8.47 -9.55
N LEU A 236 -5.87 9.58 -8.89
CA LEU A 236 -7.26 10.01 -8.73
C LEU A 236 -7.93 10.39 -10.05
N LYS A 237 -7.18 10.79 -11.08
CA LYS A 237 -7.73 10.95 -12.44
C LYS A 237 -8.25 9.61 -13.01
N LYS A 238 -7.60 8.49 -12.70
CA LYS A 238 -8.01 7.14 -13.14
C LYS A 238 -8.99 6.48 -12.18
N TYR A 239 -8.82 6.70 -10.87
CA TYR A 239 -9.59 6.09 -9.79
C TYR A 239 -10.22 7.16 -8.88
N PRO A 240 -11.16 7.96 -9.40
CA PRO A 240 -11.71 9.11 -8.68
C PRO A 240 -12.49 8.74 -7.43
N GLN A 241 -12.81 7.46 -7.19
CA GLN A 241 -13.49 6.99 -5.98
C GLN A 241 -12.56 6.30 -4.97
N SER A 242 -11.27 6.14 -5.30
CA SER A 242 -10.32 5.47 -4.41
C SER A 242 -10.07 6.31 -3.16
N ARG A 243 -10.67 5.91 -2.04
CA ARG A 243 -10.43 6.47 -0.70
C ARG A 243 -8.95 6.37 -0.34
N LEU A 244 -8.28 5.29 -0.73
CA LEU A 244 -6.84 5.10 -0.52
C LEU A 244 -6.03 6.29 -1.03
N PHE A 245 -6.22 6.66 -2.31
CA PHE A 245 -5.52 7.82 -2.86
C PHE A 245 -6.07 9.15 -2.31
N LYS A 246 -7.38 9.30 -2.12
CA LYS A 246 -7.96 10.53 -1.54
C LYS A 246 -7.41 10.83 -0.14
N LEU A 247 -7.34 9.83 0.73
CA LEU A 247 -6.83 9.96 2.09
C LEU A 247 -5.35 10.36 2.09
N SER A 248 -4.55 9.74 1.23
CA SER A 248 -3.12 10.04 1.10
C SER A 248 -2.85 11.46 0.57
N VAL A 249 -3.64 11.91 -0.42
CA VAL A 249 -3.56 13.27 -0.98
C VAL A 249 -4.03 14.30 0.05
N ALA A 250 -5.14 14.04 0.75
CA ALA A 250 -5.61 14.90 1.83
C ALA A 250 -4.58 15.03 2.96
N LYS A 251 -3.84 13.94 3.25
CA LYS A 251 -2.77 13.95 4.25
C LYS A 251 -1.61 14.86 3.84
N ALA A 252 -1.21 14.86 2.57
CA ALA A 252 -0.20 15.80 2.07
C ALA A 252 -0.72 17.25 2.09
N TYR A 253 -1.95 17.48 1.63
CA TYR A 253 -2.58 18.80 1.64
C TYR A 253 -2.73 19.39 3.05
N LYS A 254 -2.76 18.60 4.12
CA LYS A 254 -2.75 19.13 5.50
C LYS A 254 -1.60 20.14 5.73
N PHE A 255 -0.48 19.95 5.05
CA PHE A 255 0.72 20.78 5.23
C PHE A 255 0.82 21.94 4.23
N THR A 256 0.14 21.85 3.07
CA THR A 256 0.23 22.87 2.00
C THR A 256 -1.06 23.67 1.82
N ASP A 257 -2.23 23.04 1.94
CA ASP A 257 -3.56 23.65 1.83
C ASP A 257 -4.57 22.92 2.72
N LYS A 258 -4.72 23.43 3.96
CA LYS A 258 -5.63 22.86 4.97
C LYS A 258 -7.09 22.85 4.50
N LEU A 259 -7.54 23.84 3.72
CA LEU A 259 -8.92 23.89 3.22
C LEU A 259 -9.18 22.80 2.19
N LYS A 260 -8.23 22.58 1.28
CA LYS A 260 -8.27 21.46 0.34
C LYS A 260 -8.27 20.11 1.05
N SER A 261 -7.42 19.94 2.06
CA SER A 261 -7.39 18.74 2.91
C SER A 261 -8.76 18.46 3.56
N ILE A 262 -9.36 19.47 4.19
CA ILE A 262 -10.71 19.38 4.78
C ILE A 262 -11.74 18.97 3.72
N SER A 263 -11.70 19.59 2.53
CA SER A 263 -12.64 19.28 1.45
C SER A 263 -12.57 17.81 1.03
N ILE A 264 -11.36 17.28 0.81
CA ILE A 264 -11.16 15.88 0.41
C ILE A 264 -11.57 14.93 1.54
N TYR A 265 -11.21 15.23 2.80
CA TYR A 265 -11.63 14.40 3.94
C TYR A 265 -13.16 14.37 4.10
N LYS A 266 -13.87 15.47 3.85
CA LYS A 266 -15.34 15.48 3.86
C LYS A 266 -15.93 14.61 2.74
N GLU A 267 -15.32 14.61 1.55
CA GLU A 267 -15.75 13.74 0.45
C GLU A 267 -15.60 12.26 0.83
N VAL A 268 -14.45 11.89 1.41
CA VAL A 268 -14.21 10.53 1.89
C VAL A 268 -15.17 10.17 3.03
N LEU A 269 -15.41 11.09 3.97
CA LEU A 269 -16.37 10.89 5.07
C LEU A 269 -17.78 10.57 4.55
N LYS A 270 -18.24 11.27 3.50
CA LYS A 270 -19.52 10.97 2.85
C LYS A 270 -19.56 9.55 2.31
N SER A 271 -18.46 9.05 1.74
CA SER A 271 -18.39 7.69 1.21
C SER A 271 -18.48 6.61 2.31
N TYR A 272 -17.89 6.86 3.49
CA TYR A 272 -18.05 5.94 4.64
C TYR A 272 -19.48 5.96 5.19
N LYS A 273 -20.08 7.15 5.33
CA LYS A 273 -21.48 7.30 5.78
C LYS A 273 -22.49 6.55 4.92
N SER A 274 -22.22 6.36 3.63
CA SER A 274 -23.08 5.61 2.72
C SER A 274 -22.92 4.09 2.78
N LEU A 275 -22.00 3.56 3.59
CA LEU A 275 -21.79 2.11 3.68
C LEU A 275 -22.89 1.43 4.51
N PRO A 276 -23.40 0.27 4.06
CA PRO A 276 -24.48 -0.44 4.75
C PRO A 276 -24.07 -0.98 6.14
N ASN A 277 -22.79 -1.32 6.33
CA ASN A 277 -22.26 -1.92 7.56
C ASN A 277 -21.19 -1.02 8.22
N ASN A 278 -21.50 0.26 8.35
CA ASN A 278 -20.58 1.23 8.92
C ASN A 278 -20.49 1.10 10.44
N ASN A 279 -19.29 0.80 10.96
CA ASN A 279 -19.03 0.68 12.39
C ASN A 279 -18.60 1.99 13.07
N TYR A 280 -18.69 3.11 12.35
CA TYR A 280 -18.31 4.47 12.75
C TYR A 280 -16.82 4.72 13.00
N PHE A 281 -15.94 3.72 13.02
CA PHE A 281 -14.52 3.94 13.33
C PHE A 281 -13.87 4.96 12.37
N GLN A 282 -14.04 4.76 11.06
CA GLN A 282 -13.47 5.68 10.06
C GLN A 282 -14.13 7.05 10.07
N GLU A 283 -15.42 7.13 10.38
CA GLU A 283 -16.12 8.40 10.54
C GLU A 283 -15.56 9.21 11.70
N ILE A 284 -15.35 8.57 12.85
CA ILE A 284 -14.80 9.20 14.04
C ILE A 284 -13.40 9.72 13.74
N MET A 285 -12.57 8.88 13.12
CA MET A 285 -11.21 9.24 12.74
C MET A 285 -11.15 10.42 11.79
N LEU A 286 -12.00 10.45 10.76
CA LEU A 286 -12.05 11.54 9.79
C LEU A 286 -12.63 12.83 10.36
N ASN A 287 -13.73 12.75 11.12
CA ASN A 287 -14.27 13.93 11.79
C ASN A 287 -13.24 14.52 12.77
N TYR A 288 -12.48 13.68 13.46
CA TYR A 288 -11.41 14.15 14.34
C TYR A 288 -10.29 14.84 13.57
N GLN A 289 -9.82 14.27 12.45
CA GLN A 289 -8.84 14.94 11.58
C GLN A 289 -9.37 16.28 11.04
N ILE A 290 -10.64 16.33 10.62
CA ILE A 290 -11.28 17.56 10.14
C ILE A 290 -11.39 18.60 11.27
N ALA A 291 -11.76 18.18 12.48
CA ALA A 291 -11.85 19.07 13.65
C ALA A 291 -10.49 19.69 13.99
N GLN A 292 -9.42 18.89 13.97
CA GLN A 292 -8.05 19.37 14.16
C GLN A 292 -7.66 20.40 13.10
N LEU A 293 -7.97 20.14 11.82
CA LEU A 293 -7.67 21.09 10.74
C LEU A 293 -8.46 22.40 10.87
N TYR A 294 -9.72 22.35 11.29
CA TYR A 294 -10.49 23.56 11.58
C TYR A 294 -9.92 24.34 12.76
N PHE A 295 -9.45 23.63 13.79
CA PHE A 295 -8.83 24.25 14.94
C PHE A 295 -7.55 25.00 14.53
N ASP A 296 -6.72 24.36 13.71
CA ASP A 296 -5.49 24.93 13.14
C ASP A 296 -5.73 26.22 12.33
N ILE A 297 -6.93 26.41 11.77
CA ILE A 297 -7.33 27.63 11.03
C ILE A 297 -8.28 28.53 11.84
N LYS A 298 -8.38 28.32 13.16
CA LYS A 298 -9.17 29.10 14.12
C LYS A 298 -10.69 29.09 13.87
N GLU A 299 -11.18 28.07 13.20
CA GLU A 299 -12.61 27.84 12.94
C GLU A 299 -13.24 27.05 14.11
N TYR A 300 -13.14 27.60 15.32
CA TYR A 300 -13.44 26.89 16.57
C TYR A 300 -14.88 26.37 16.65
N LYS A 301 -15.86 27.12 16.11
CA LYS A 301 -17.25 26.65 16.03
C LYS A 301 -17.39 25.38 15.20
N LYS A 302 -16.66 25.29 14.07
CA LYS A 302 -16.65 24.08 13.23
C LYS A 302 -15.92 22.93 13.92
N THR A 303 -14.82 23.21 14.63
CA THR A 303 -14.13 22.21 15.47
C THR A 303 -15.08 21.61 16.50
N ALA A 304 -15.73 22.44 17.31
CA ALA A 304 -16.66 21.97 18.34
C ALA A 304 -17.79 21.12 17.74
N ALA A 305 -18.42 21.58 16.65
CA ALA A 305 -19.48 20.84 15.98
C ALA A 305 -19.03 19.44 15.49
N HIS A 306 -17.83 19.33 14.92
CA HIS A 306 -17.30 18.02 14.51
C HIS A 306 -17.02 17.11 15.72
N CYS A 307 -16.42 17.63 16.81
CA CYS A 307 -16.20 16.85 18.02
C CYS A 307 -17.51 16.41 18.69
N GLU A 308 -18.51 17.28 18.76
CA GLU A 308 -19.83 16.95 19.29
C GLU A 308 -20.53 15.88 18.46
N SER A 309 -20.44 15.95 17.13
CA SER A 309 -20.99 14.91 16.25
C SER A 309 -20.42 13.53 16.58
N ILE A 310 -19.13 13.45 16.92
CA ILE A 310 -18.48 12.21 17.35
C ILE A 310 -18.99 11.77 18.73
N LEU A 311 -18.97 12.67 19.71
CA LEU A 311 -19.32 12.36 21.10
C LEU A 311 -20.81 12.03 21.28
N SER A 312 -21.65 12.42 20.31
CA SER A 312 -23.07 12.07 20.26
C SER A 312 -23.35 10.63 19.79
N LEU A 313 -22.36 9.95 19.18
CA LEU A 313 -22.51 8.57 18.71
C LEU A 313 -22.74 7.63 19.90
N LYS A 314 -23.80 6.82 19.81
CA LYS A 314 -24.16 5.82 20.82
C LYS A 314 -23.88 4.42 20.32
N ASN A 315 -23.74 3.48 21.25
CA ASN A 315 -23.65 2.04 20.97
C ASN A 315 -22.45 1.64 20.09
N LEU A 316 -21.29 2.29 20.27
CA LEU A 316 -20.04 1.83 19.66
C LEU A 316 -19.69 0.43 20.19
N SER A 317 -19.28 -0.47 19.30
CA SER A 317 -18.93 -1.83 19.72
C SER A 317 -17.66 -1.84 20.59
N PRO A 318 -17.46 -2.85 21.45
CA PRO A 318 -16.23 -2.99 22.24
C PRO A 318 -14.97 -2.99 21.37
N PHE A 319 -15.04 -3.59 20.17
CA PHE A 319 -13.95 -3.55 19.20
C PHE A 319 -13.60 -2.12 18.77
N VAL A 320 -14.61 -1.31 18.42
CA VAL A 320 -14.39 0.09 18.01
C VAL A 320 -13.84 0.91 19.16
N LEU A 321 -14.39 0.75 20.38
CA LEU A 321 -13.90 1.44 21.58
C LEU A 321 -12.44 1.09 21.88
N ASN A 322 -12.07 -0.19 21.84
CA ASN A 322 -10.70 -0.64 22.04
C ASN A 322 -9.76 -0.03 20.98
N LYS A 323 -10.17 -0.09 19.70
CA LYS A 323 -9.38 0.45 18.58
C LYS A 323 -9.21 1.97 18.64
N LEU A 324 -10.19 2.69 19.18
CA LEU A 324 -10.09 4.14 19.40
C LEU A 324 -9.13 4.49 20.54
N GLY A 325 -9.01 3.65 21.57
CA GLY A 325 -8.21 3.93 22.76
C GLY A 325 -8.55 5.30 23.36
N ASP A 326 -7.53 6.10 23.68
CA ASP A 326 -7.70 7.43 24.30
C ASP A 326 -8.20 8.52 23.35
N ARG A 327 -8.51 8.20 22.09
CA ARG A 327 -8.91 9.22 21.10
C ARG A 327 -10.20 9.93 21.49
N LEU A 328 -11.17 9.25 22.10
CA LEU A 328 -12.43 9.89 22.54
C LEU A 328 -12.16 10.97 23.60
N LYS A 329 -11.22 10.71 24.52
CA LYS A 329 -10.77 11.71 25.49
C LYS A 329 -10.12 12.91 24.80
N LYS A 330 -9.21 12.68 23.85
CA LYS A 330 -8.56 13.76 23.08
C LYS A 330 -9.55 14.59 22.25
N ILE A 331 -10.61 13.95 21.75
CA ILE A 331 -11.70 14.63 21.02
C ILE A 331 -12.49 15.53 21.98
N GLU A 332 -12.77 15.08 23.20
CA GLU A 332 -13.41 15.88 24.23
C GLU A 332 -12.53 17.06 24.67
N GLU A 333 -11.24 16.84 24.88
CA GLU A 333 -10.26 17.91 25.17
C GLU A 333 -10.26 18.97 24.06
N LEU A 334 -10.17 18.54 22.79
CA LEU A 334 -10.21 19.46 21.63
C LEU A 334 -11.54 20.22 21.53
N ARG A 335 -12.67 19.58 21.84
CA ARG A 335 -13.98 20.26 21.89
C ARG A 335 -13.96 21.37 22.93
N ASN A 336 -13.54 21.04 24.15
CA ASN A 336 -13.56 21.99 25.27
C ASN A 336 -12.62 23.17 25.00
N GLU A 337 -11.44 22.90 24.42
CA GLU A 337 -10.50 23.93 23.99
C GLU A 337 -11.11 24.84 22.90
N ALA A 338 -11.79 24.26 21.90
CA ALA A 338 -12.48 25.04 20.88
C ALA A 338 -13.62 25.90 21.45
N LEU A 339 -14.40 25.40 22.42
CA LEU A 339 -15.44 26.16 23.09
C LEU A 339 -14.87 27.31 23.94
N HIS A 340 -13.67 27.13 24.50
CA HIS A 340 -12.97 28.17 25.25
C HIS A 340 -12.48 29.31 24.33
N PHE A 341 -11.96 28.99 23.15
CA PHE A 341 -11.44 29.98 22.19
C PHE A 341 -12.51 30.55 21.24
N GLY A 342 -13.64 29.87 21.05
CA GLY A 342 -14.76 30.39 20.29
C GLY A 342 -15.40 31.57 21.02
N PRO A 343 -15.77 32.67 20.34
CA PRO A 343 -16.48 33.75 21.01
C PRO A 343 -17.79 33.19 21.58
N ASN A 344 -17.97 33.32 22.90
CA ASN A 344 -19.28 33.27 23.54
C ASN A 344 -20.14 34.33 22.87
N ASN A 345 -20.94 33.95 21.88
CA ASN A 345 -22.01 34.77 21.30
C ASN A 345 -23.20 33.88 20.96
#